data_AF-B7PJ73-F1
#
_entry.id   AF-B7PJ73-F1
#
_cell.length_a   1.000
_cell.length_b   1.000
_cell.length_c   1.000
_cell.angle_alpha   90.00
_cell.angle_beta   90.00
_cell.angle_gamma   90.00
#
_symmetry.space_group_name_H-M   'P 1'
#
loop_
_entity.id
_entity.type
_entity.pdbx_description
1 polymer ?
#
loop_
_entity_poly.entity_id
_entity_poly.type
_entity_poly.pdbx_seq_one_letter_code
_entity_poly.pdbx_strand_id
1 'polypeptide(L)'
;MDEGSSPEGALPAKYQKLAYEYSKLRAQAQVLKKAVSEEQSRNAELKDALKDKEQGVRKLEQEVESLNFCNQQLTKRVGFLQEELEGDRSKKDKKKKAAAPSPVHQGVIDAELQSRIEENEKLHLQVSSAEFEHRRTVERLEEELEQARRAVNAREGQLSQTLSLQEETISRLTQERARLELKLKSCEKELKDVSLRNEMSEAELRDVKQNLGTRLRAATRTIEQTGRRVCPGDGRACGLDVPVTTGAQESGVRALLCQLAELLPEAGQALSSLHTYSEQRVRLLLATTSGPQGPLLRFAEHLHSNVSHLQPIEEAYQSYFDAVCRDGLYLLDGGPALEQLSLAVSKYACYLNKLLPYVAL
;
A
#
# COMPACT_ATOMS: atom_id res chain seq x y z
N MET A 1 -13.57 -2.16 -41.25
CA MET A 1 -12.14 -2.08 -40.90
C MET A 1 -12.10 -1.69 -39.44
N ASP A 2 -11.91 -2.64 -38.56
CA ASP A 2 -11.60 -2.32 -37.18
C ASP A 2 -10.39 -3.17 -36.82
N GLU A 3 -9.29 -2.46 -36.67
CA GLU A 3 -7.93 -2.98 -36.52
C GLU A 3 -7.87 -3.89 -35.30
N GLY A 4 -7.29 -5.08 -35.49
CA GLY A 4 -7.05 -6.02 -34.41
C GLY A 4 -6.23 -5.36 -33.31
N SER A 5 -6.84 -5.21 -32.13
CA SER A 5 -6.13 -4.86 -30.91
C SER A 5 -5.18 -6.01 -30.56
N SER A 6 -3.97 -5.96 -31.10
CA SER A 6 -2.93 -6.96 -30.91
C SER A 6 -2.66 -7.23 -29.43
N PRO A 7 -2.45 -8.51 -29.02
CA PRO A 7 -2.00 -8.87 -27.68
C PRO A 7 -0.57 -8.36 -27.36
N GLU A 8 0.08 -7.69 -28.31
CA GLU A 8 1.39 -7.07 -28.19
C GLU A 8 1.48 -5.97 -27.14
N GLY A 9 0.39 -5.33 -26.71
CA GLY A 9 0.45 -4.34 -25.62
C GLY A 9 0.65 -4.96 -24.22
N ALA A 10 0.24 -6.22 -24.03
CA ALA A 10 0.31 -6.91 -22.74
C ALA A 10 1.69 -7.52 -22.46
N LEU A 11 2.46 -7.84 -23.50
CA LEU A 11 3.81 -8.40 -23.41
C LEU A 11 4.83 -7.39 -22.84
N PRO A 12 4.94 -6.15 -23.35
CA PRO A 12 5.80 -5.09 -22.82
C PRO A 12 5.53 -4.82 -21.34
N ALA A 13 4.25 -4.77 -20.95
CA ALA A 13 3.85 -4.59 -19.55
C ALA A 13 4.32 -5.74 -18.65
N LYS A 14 4.24 -7.00 -19.14
CA LYS A 14 4.77 -8.17 -18.43
C LYS A 14 6.30 -8.15 -18.32
N TYR A 15 7.01 -7.80 -19.40
CA TYR A 15 8.47 -7.65 -19.39
C TYR A 15 8.93 -6.53 -18.44
N GLN A 16 8.22 -5.41 -18.40
CA GLN A 16 8.53 -4.30 -17.52
C GLN A 16 8.31 -4.66 -16.04
N LYS A 17 7.23 -5.40 -15.72
CA LYS A 17 7.01 -5.95 -14.39
C LYS A 17 8.12 -6.92 -13.98
N LEU A 18 8.49 -7.85 -14.87
CA LEU A 18 9.57 -8.81 -14.62
C LEU A 18 10.93 -8.10 -14.40
N ALA A 19 11.23 -7.08 -15.20
CA ALA A 19 12.45 -6.28 -15.03
C ALA A 19 12.48 -5.53 -13.69
N TYR A 20 11.33 -5.01 -13.25
CA TYR A 20 11.19 -4.37 -11.95
C TYR A 20 11.39 -5.37 -10.80
N GLU A 21 10.76 -6.54 -10.87
CA GLU A 21 10.94 -7.61 -9.87
C GLU A 21 12.38 -8.11 -9.82
N TYR A 22 13.01 -8.32 -10.98
CA TYR A 22 14.43 -8.69 -11.06
C TYR A 22 15.33 -7.62 -10.43
N SER A 23 15.03 -6.34 -10.66
CA SER A 23 15.79 -5.22 -10.07
C SER A 23 15.63 -5.19 -8.55
N LYS A 24 14.41 -5.46 -8.04
CA LYS A 24 14.13 -5.59 -6.61
C LYS A 24 14.87 -6.77 -5.98
N LEU A 25 14.81 -7.95 -6.61
CA LEU A 25 15.54 -9.16 -6.18
C LEU A 25 17.05 -8.92 -6.17
N ARG A 26 17.59 -8.24 -7.18
CA ARG A 26 19.01 -7.89 -7.26
C ARG A 26 19.44 -6.95 -6.13
N ALA A 27 18.63 -5.94 -5.82
CA ALA A 27 18.90 -5.03 -4.70
C ALA A 27 18.88 -5.78 -3.35
N GLN A 28 17.90 -6.65 -3.13
CA GLN A 28 17.83 -7.49 -1.92
C GLN A 28 19.02 -8.44 -1.80
N ALA A 29 19.42 -9.08 -2.91
CA ALA A 29 20.58 -9.97 -2.94
C ALA A 29 21.90 -9.22 -2.62
N GLN A 30 22.04 -7.97 -3.07
CA GLN A 30 23.19 -7.14 -2.72
C GLN A 30 23.24 -6.80 -1.24
N VAL A 31 22.10 -6.42 -0.64
CA VAL A 31 22.01 -6.14 0.81
C VAL A 31 22.33 -7.39 1.62
N LEU A 32 21.75 -8.54 1.25
CA LEU A 32 22.02 -9.82 1.93
C LEU A 32 23.49 -10.23 1.81
N LYS A 33 24.09 -10.09 0.62
CA LYS A 33 25.51 -10.39 0.42
C LYS A 33 26.40 -9.51 1.30
N LYS A 34 26.06 -8.21 1.42
CA LYS A 34 26.79 -7.29 2.30
C LYS A 34 26.63 -7.68 3.76
N ALA A 35 25.41 -7.95 4.22
CA ALA A 35 25.13 -8.37 5.58
C ALA A 35 25.87 -9.67 5.94
N VAL A 36 25.89 -10.66 5.04
CA VAL A 36 26.65 -11.91 5.23
C VAL A 36 28.15 -11.65 5.33
N SER A 37 28.69 -10.77 4.48
CA SER A 37 30.11 -10.39 4.54
C SER A 37 30.47 -9.70 5.85
N GLU A 38 29.62 -8.79 6.34
CA GLU A 38 29.80 -8.09 7.62
C GLU A 38 29.68 -9.05 8.81
N GLU A 39 28.75 -10.01 8.77
CA GLU A 39 28.65 -11.06 9.79
C GLU A 39 29.89 -11.95 9.79
N GLN A 40 30.39 -12.34 8.61
CA GLN A 40 31.61 -13.15 8.51
C GLN A 40 32.84 -12.43 9.08
N SER A 41 33.00 -11.13 8.81
CA SER A 41 34.11 -10.35 9.38
C SER A 41 33.97 -10.20 10.89
N ARG A 42 32.78 -9.88 11.38
CA ARG A 42 32.50 -9.76 12.82
C ARG A 42 32.74 -11.07 13.56
N ASN A 43 32.37 -12.20 12.95
CA ASN A 43 32.58 -13.53 13.52
C ASN A 43 34.08 -13.88 13.57
N ALA A 44 34.86 -13.47 12.57
CA ALA A 44 36.32 -13.61 12.61
C ALA A 44 36.95 -12.81 13.75
N GLU A 45 36.55 -11.53 13.90
CA GLU A 45 37.01 -10.67 15.01
C GLU A 45 36.66 -11.25 16.38
N LEU A 46 35.43 -11.76 16.55
CA LEU A 46 35.00 -12.39 17.80
C LEU A 46 35.81 -13.66 18.12
N LYS A 47 36.14 -14.46 17.10
CA LYS A 47 36.99 -15.65 17.28
C LYS A 47 38.40 -15.29 17.71
N ASP A 48 38.97 -14.23 17.15
CA ASP A 48 40.33 -13.79 17.52
C ASP A 48 40.34 -13.16 18.92
N ALA A 49 39.34 -12.34 19.25
CA ALA A 49 39.16 -11.82 20.61
C ALA A 49 38.97 -12.94 21.65
N LEU A 50 38.25 -14.01 21.30
CA LEU A 50 38.09 -15.18 22.15
C LEU A 50 39.43 -15.87 22.41
N LYS A 51 40.23 -16.11 21.36
CA LYS A 51 41.58 -16.70 21.50
C LYS A 51 42.48 -15.85 22.39
N ASP A 52 42.46 -14.54 22.23
CA ASP A 52 43.25 -13.62 23.06
C ASP A 52 42.83 -13.69 24.53
N LYS A 53 41.52 -13.78 24.80
CA LYS A 53 40.99 -13.98 26.16
C LYS A 53 41.39 -15.33 26.72
N GLU A 54 41.29 -16.41 25.94
CA GLU A 54 41.74 -17.75 26.35
C GLU A 54 43.23 -17.77 26.70
N GLN A 55 44.08 -17.10 25.91
CA GLN A 55 45.50 -16.96 26.23
C GLN A 55 45.72 -16.13 27.50
N GLY A 56 44.95 -15.07 27.71
CA GLY A 56 44.98 -14.26 28.93
C GLY A 56 44.62 -15.07 30.17
N VAL A 57 43.56 -15.89 30.09
CA VAL A 57 43.15 -16.79 31.18
C VAL A 57 44.27 -17.76 31.52
N ARG A 58 44.89 -18.41 30.53
CA ARG A 58 46.02 -19.33 30.79
C ARG A 58 47.21 -18.66 31.49
N LYS A 59 47.50 -17.39 31.18
CA LYS A 59 48.57 -16.64 31.86
C LYS A 59 48.20 -16.33 33.30
N LEU A 60 46.95 -15.92 33.55
CA LEU A 60 46.47 -15.66 34.92
C LEU A 60 46.43 -16.94 35.76
N GLU A 61 46.04 -18.08 35.18
CA GLU A 61 46.09 -19.38 35.84
C GLU A 61 47.52 -19.72 36.28
N GLN A 62 48.52 -19.51 35.41
CA GLN A 62 49.93 -19.71 35.76
C GLN A 62 50.41 -18.76 36.87
N GLU A 63 49.96 -17.50 36.86
CA GLU A 63 50.28 -16.55 37.93
C GLU A 63 49.66 -16.97 39.27
N VAL A 64 48.41 -17.44 39.26
CA VAL A 64 47.73 -17.98 40.45
C VAL A 64 48.48 -19.21 40.99
N GLU A 65 48.92 -20.11 40.12
CA GLU A 65 49.74 -21.27 40.53
C GLU A 65 51.07 -20.84 41.16
N SER A 66 51.75 -19.86 40.56
CA SER A 66 53.00 -19.29 41.08
C SER A 66 52.81 -18.61 42.44
N LEU A 67 51.76 -17.80 42.59
CA LEU A 67 51.42 -17.15 43.85
C LEU A 67 51.02 -18.17 44.92
N ASN A 68 50.28 -19.21 44.56
CA ASN A 68 49.95 -20.31 45.47
C ASN A 68 51.21 -21.03 45.95
N PHE A 69 52.18 -21.29 45.06
CA PHE A 69 53.45 -21.88 45.45
C PHE A 69 54.23 -21.00 46.43
N CYS A 70 54.33 -19.70 46.14
CA CYS A 70 55.00 -18.73 47.02
C CYS A 70 54.31 -18.66 48.40
N ASN A 71 52.97 -18.58 48.43
CA ASN A 71 52.19 -18.59 49.66
C ASN A 71 52.38 -19.88 50.46
N GLN A 72 52.40 -21.05 49.81
CA GLN A 72 52.69 -22.31 50.50
C GLN A 72 54.10 -22.32 51.12
N GLN A 73 55.09 -21.77 50.42
CA GLN A 73 56.46 -21.69 50.94
C GLN A 73 56.54 -20.73 52.15
N LEU A 74 55.92 -19.56 52.05
CA LEU A 74 55.82 -18.60 53.15
C LEU A 74 55.10 -19.22 54.35
N THR A 75 53.97 -19.90 54.13
CA THR A 75 53.21 -20.58 55.18
C THR A 75 54.07 -21.63 55.90
N LYS A 76 54.84 -22.45 55.15
CA LYS A 76 55.78 -23.41 55.75
C LYS A 76 56.86 -22.71 56.57
N ARG A 77 57.47 -21.63 56.05
CA ARG A 77 58.52 -20.88 56.76
C ARG A 77 58.00 -20.20 58.02
N VAL A 78 56.79 -19.64 57.97
CA VAL A 78 56.11 -19.09 59.15
C VAL A 78 55.85 -20.19 60.18
N GLY A 79 55.38 -21.37 59.74
CA GLY A 79 55.20 -22.52 60.62
C GLY A 79 56.50 -22.92 61.33
N PHE A 80 57.61 -23.06 60.60
CA PHE A 80 58.91 -23.35 61.19
C PHE A 80 59.37 -22.29 62.21
N LEU A 81 59.21 -21.01 61.89
CA LEU A 81 59.58 -19.92 62.81
C LEU A 81 58.68 -19.89 64.06
N GLN A 82 57.40 -20.25 63.93
CA GLN A 82 56.50 -20.40 65.06
C GLN A 82 56.92 -21.58 65.95
N GLU A 83 57.27 -22.73 65.38
CA GLU A 83 57.81 -23.89 66.11
C GLU A 83 59.13 -23.57 66.84
N GLU A 84 60.05 -22.83 66.20
CA GLU A 84 61.29 -22.36 66.84
C GLU A 84 61.00 -21.42 68.01
N LEU A 85 60.08 -20.46 67.82
CA LEU A 85 59.69 -19.52 68.88
C LEU A 85 59.00 -20.20 70.06
N GLU A 86 58.17 -21.21 69.83
CA GLU A 86 57.55 -22.03 70.88
C GLU A 86 58.60 -22.92 71.59
N GLY A 87 59.57 -23.45 70.85
CA GLY A 87 60.72 -24.17 71.39
C GLY A 87 61.66 -23.30 72.25
N ASP A 88 61.79 -22.02 71.92
CA ASP A 88 62.57 -21.06 72.71
C ASP A 88 61.80 -20.49 73.90
N ARG A 89 60.48 -20.31 73.77
CA ARG A 89 59.62 -19.94 74.91
C ARG A 89 59.59 -21.03 75.97
N SER A 90 59.58 -22.31 75.58
CA SER A 90 59.62 -23.45 76.51
C SER A 90 61.00 -23.67 77.18
N LYS A 91 62.09 -23.06 76.66
CA LYS A 91 63.44 -23.11 77.25
C LYS A 91 63.79 -21.92 78.16
N LYS A 92 62.99 -20.84 78.15
CA LYS A 92 63.33 -19.56 78.81
C LYS A 92 62.92 -19.45 80.29
N ASP A 93 62.24 -20.45 80.85
CA ASP A 93 61.70 -20.40 82.24
C ASP A 93 62.65 -20.89 83.36
N LYS A 94 63.94 -21.17 83.08
CA LYS A 94 64.90 -21.64 84.10
C LYS A 94 66.27 -20.98 84.02
N LYS A 95 66.41 -19.78 84.60
CA LYS A 95 67.54 -19.29 85.46
C LYS A 95 67.70 -17.78 85.39
N LYS A 96 67.46 -17.09 86.52
CA LYS A 96 68.21 -15.90 86.93
C LYS A 96 68.48 -15.99 88.45
N LYS A 97 69.75 -16.12 88.84
CA LYS A 97 70.26 -15.82 90.18
C LYS A 97 71.57 -15.03 90.07
N ALA A 98 71.68 -14.05 90.94
CA ALA A 98 72.58 -12.91 90.96
C ALA A 98 74.06 -13.24 91.22
N ALA A 99 74.94 -12.35 90.77
CA ALA A 99 76.25 -12.08 91.38
C ALA A 99 76.61 -10.60 91.13
N ALA A 100 77.03 -9.91 92.20
CA ALA A 100 77.35 -8.48 92.24
C ALA A 100 78.80 -8.21 91.74
N PRO A 101 79.10 -7.06 91.11
CA PRO A 101 80.42 -6.80 90.56
C PRO A 101 81.27 -5.85 91.42
N SER A 102 82.57 -6.07 91.33
CA SER A 102 83.68 -5.39 92.00
C SER A 102 83.88 -3.93 91.54
N PRO A 103 84.65 -3.07 92.26
CA PRO A 103 84.67 -1.61 92.07
C PRO A 103 85.32 -1.09 90.77
N VAL A 104 85.94 -1.95 89.97
CA VAL A 104 86.44 -1.62 88.62
C VAL A 104 85.31 -1.72 87.58
N HIS A 105 84.24 -2.45 87.89
CA HIS A 105 83.09 -2.59 87.01
C HIS A 105 82.17 -1.37 87.03
N GLN A 106 82.15 -0.53 88.08
CA GLN A 106 81.20 0.58 88.16
C GLN A 106 81.42 1.62 87.04
N GLY A 107 82.66 2.02 86.75
CA GLY A 107 82.94 2.94 85.65
C GLY A 107 82.73 2.33 84.25
N VAL A 108 82.92 1.02 84.11
CA VAL A 108 82.60 0.28 82.87
C VAL A 108 81.08 0.13 82.71
N ILE A 109 80.35 -0.10 83.80
CA ILE A 109 78.89 -0.18 83.85
C ILE A 109 78.27 1.19 83.57
N ASP A 110 78.81 2.27 84.14
CA ASP A 110 78.31 3.62 83.91
C ASP A 110 78.56 4.04 82.45
N ALA A 111 79.73 3.72 81.88
CA ALA A 111 80.00 3.91 80.46
C ALA A 111 79.13 3.03 79.55
N GLU A 112 78.87 1.77 79.93
CA GLU A 112 77.98 0.87 79.19
C GLU A 112 76.51 1.32 79.30
N LEU A 113 76.08 1.82 80.46
CA LEU A 113 74.75 2.41 80.67
C LEU A 113 74.60 3.68 79.82
N GLN A 114 75.61 4.55 79.79
CA GLN A 114 75.58 5.76 78.99
C GLN A 114 75.56 5.45 77.50
N SER A 115 76.38 4.49 77.04
CA SER A 115 76.31 3.98 75.66
C SER A 115 74.95 3.35 75.34
N ARG A 116 74.33 2.63 76.28
CA ARG A 116 72.99 2.05 76.10
C ARG A 116 71.90 3.11 76.08
N ILE A 117 72.02 4.18 76.84
CA ILE A 117 71.08 5.32 76.81
C ILE A 117 71.16 6.02 75.46
N GLU A 118 72.37 6.32 74.97
CA GLU A 118 72.60 6.92 73.64
C GLU A 118 72.09 6.02 72.50
N GLU A 119 72.32 4.70 72.62
CA GLU A 119 71.77 3.73 71.68
C GLU A 119 70.23 3.70 71.74
N ASN A 120 69.63 3.77 72.93
CA ASN A 120 68.17 3.82 73.09
C ASN A 120 67.58 5.09 72.49
N GLU A 121 68.22 6.25 72.67
CA GLU A 121 67.81 7.51 72.05
C GLU A 121 67.88 7.43 70.52
N LYS A 122 68.96 6.86 69.98
CA LYS A 122 69.08 6.61 68.53
C LYS A 122 68.01 5.65 68.02
N LEU A 123 67.74 4.57 68.75
CA LEU A 123 66.67 3.61 68.42
C LEU A 123 65.29 4.28 68.49
N HIS A 124 65.02 5.11 69.50
CA HIS A 124 63.78 5.87 69.61
C HIS A 124 63.59 6.82 68.43
N LEU A 125 64.63 7.55 68.03
CA LEU A 125 64.61 8.39 66.83
C LEU A 125 64.34 7.56 65.58
N GLN A 126 65.03 6.43 65.40
CA GLN A 126 64.85 5.55 64.25
C GLN A 126 63.43 4.94 64.19
N VAL A 127 62.91 4.47 65.33
CA VAL A 127 61.54 3.95 65.46
C VAL A 127 60.54 5.06 65.14
N SER A 128 60.72 6.28 65.67
CA SER A 128 59.82 7.39 65.39
C SER A 128 59.82 7.80 63.91
N SER A 129 60.98 7.76 63.24
CA SER A 129 61.10 8.02 61.81
C SER A 129 60.42 6.93 60.99
N ALA A 130 60.63 5.66 61.35
CA ALA A 130 59.98 4.53 60.70
C ALA A 130 58.45 4.53 60.91
N GLU A 131 57.97 4.88 62.10
CA GLU A 131 56.55 5.06 62.38
C GLU A 131 55.94 6.19 61.56
N PHE A 132 56.65 7.30 61.39
CA PHE A 132 56.19 8.42 60.56
C PHE A 132 56.09 8.02 59.08
N GLU A 133 57.11 7.35 58.54
CA GLU A 133 57.08 6.83 57.17
C GLU A 133 55.95 5.81 57.00
N HIS A 134 55.77 4.90 57.96
CA HIS A 134 54.70 3.92 57.92
C HIS A 134 53.33 4.58 57.92
N ARG A 135 53.06 5.53 58.82
CA ARG A 135 51.81 6.31 58.84
C ARG A 135 51.56 6.98 57.49
N ARG A 136 52.57 7.63 56.91
CA ARG A 136 52.44 8.28 55.61
C ARG A 136 52.13 7.28 54.48
N THR A 137 52.71 6.08 54.53
CA THR A 137 52.37 5.03 53.55
C THR A 137 50.96 4.50 53.73
N VAL A 138 50.48 4.37 54.97
CA VAL A 138 49.12 3.94 55.29
C VAL A 138 48.12 4.98 54.80
N GLU A 139 48.31 6.25 55.10
CA GLU A 139 47.45 7.35 54.64
C GLU A 139 47.36 7.38 53.10
N ARG A 140 48.50 7.26 52.39
CA ARG A 140 48.50 7.19 50.92
C ARG A 140 47.71 5.98 50.39
N LEU A 141 47.91 4.80 51.00
CA LEU A 141 47.20 3.59 50.57
C LEU A 141 45.70 3.68 50.88
N GLU A 142 45.31 4.31 51.98
CA GLU A 142 43.91 4.59 52.33
C GLU A 142 43.27 5.54 51.30
N GLU A 143 43.97 6.61 50.91
CA GLU A 143 43.51 7.52 49.85
C GLU A 143 43.36 6.80 48.50
N GLU A 144 44.33 5.99 48.10
CA GLU A 144 44.28 5.19 46.87
C GLU A 144 43.10 4.18 46.92
N LEU A 145 42.88 3.55 48.07
CA LEU A 145 41.77 2.63 48.29
C LEU A 145 40.41 3.34 48.20
N GLU A 146 40.28 4.52 48.79
CA GLU A 146 39.06 5.32 48.68
C GLU A 146 38.80 5.76 47.23
N GLN A 147 39.83 6.21 46.52
CA GLN A 147 39.70 6.59 45.11
C GLN A 147 39.28 5.40 44.25
N ALA A 148 39.90 4.23 44.45
CA ALA A 148 39.53 3.00 43.76
C ALA A 148 38.07 2.60 44.06
N ARG A 149 37.64 2.67 45.32
CA ARG A 149 36.24 2.38 45.72
C ARG A 149 35.26 3.35 45.05
N ARG A 150 35.56 4.65 45.03
CA ARG A 150 34.71 5.64 44.35
C ARG A 150 34.62 5.37 42.85
N ALA A 151 35.74 5.01 42.21
CA ALA A 151 35.77 4.68 40.78
C ALA A 151 34.96 3.42 40.45
N VAL A 152 35.03 2.38 41.29
CA VAL A 152 34.22 1.17 41.15
C VAL A 152 32.73 1.50 41.27
N ASN A 153 32.32 2.20 42.33
CA ASN A 153 30.92 2.57 42.53
C ASN A 153 30.36 3.42 41.37
N ALA A 154 31.17 4.34 40.83
CA ALA A 154 30.77 5.14 39.67
C ALA A 154 30.57 4.28 38.42
N ARG A 155 31.46 3.32 38.17
CA ARG A 155 31.35 2.38 37.05
C ARG A 155 30.15 1.44 37.21
N GLU A 156 29.88 0.97 38.42
CA GLU A 156 28.68 0.15 38.73
C GLU A 156 27.39 0.95 38.50
N GLY A 157 27.36 2.22 38.88
CA GLY A 157 26.26 3.14 38.58
C GLY A 157 26.05 3.33 37.07
N GLN A 158 27.13 3.53 36.30
CA GLN A 158 27.05 3.64 34.84
C GLN A 158 26.61 2.32 34.18
N LEU A 159 27.11 1.19 34.68
CA LEU A 159 26.74 -0.14 34.18
C LEU A 159 25.26 -0.42 34.44
N SER A 160 24.77 -0.19 35.65
CA SER A 160 23.35 -0.39 36.00
C SER A 160 22.42 0.52 35.19
N GLN A 161 22.77 1.78 34.97
CA GLN A 161 22.02 2.68 34.07
C GLN A 161 22.01 2.14 32.64
N THR A 162 23.16 1.74 32.11
CA THR A 162 23.26 1.20 30.75
C THR A 162 22.45 -0.09 30.59
N LEU A 163 22.50 -0.98 31.58
CA LEU A 163 21.71 -2.21 31.61
C LEU A 163 20.22 -1.90 31.63
N SER A 164 19.75 -0.96 32.46
CA SER A 164 18.34 -0.58 32.50
C SER A 164 17.83 -0.03 31.16
N LEU A 165 18.63 0.81 30.49
CA LEU A 165 18.29 1.34 29.16
C LEU A 165 18.25 0.24 28.09
N GLN A 166 19.16 -0.73 28.17
CA GLN A 166 19.16 -1.89 27.28
C GLN A 166 17.94 -2.79 27.52
N GLU A 167 17.58 -3.04 28.78
CA GLU A 167 16.38 -3.79 29.16
C GLU A 167 15.09 -3.13 28.66
N GLU A 168 14.96 -1.81 28.79
CA GLU A 168 13.84 -1.04 28.24
C GLU A 168 13.78 -1.14 26.71
N THR A 169 14.94 -1.03 26.04
CA THR A 169 15.03 -1.15 24.59
C THR A 169 14.64 -2.55 24.11
N ILE A 170 15.10 -3.60 24.79
CA ILE A 170 14.72 -4.99 24.51
C ILE A 170 13.22 -5.18 24.73
N SER A 171 12.66 -4.66 25.82
CA SER A 171 11.24 -4.73 26.12
C SER A 171 10.38 -4.04 25.05
N ARG A 172 10.82 -2.88 24.56
CA ARG A 172 10.15 -2.18 23.46
C ARG A 172 10.23 -2.95 22.15
N LEU A 173 11.42 -3.43 21.77
CA LEU A 173 11.62 -4.19 20.53
C LEU A 173 10.84 -5.52 20.54
N THR A 174 10.77 -6.19 21.69
CA THR A 174 9.98 -7.43 21.83
C THR A 174 8.49 -7.17 21.68
N GLN A 175 7.96 -6.06 22.23
CA GLN A 175 6.57 -5.65 22.02
C GLN A 175 6.28 -5.28 20.55
N GLU A 176 7.16 -4.50 19.92
CA GLU A 176 7.03 -4.12 18.51
C GLU A 176 7.07 -5.35 17.59
N ARG A 177 7.97 -6.30 17.86
CA ARG A 177 8.04 -7.59 17.16
C ARG A 177 6.73 -8.37 17.28
N ALA A 178 6.19 -8.53 18.48
CA ALA A 178 4.93 -9.24 18.70
C ALA A 178 3.77 -8.58 17.94
N ARG A 179 3.71 -7.24 17.93
CA ARG A 179 2.70 -6.48 17.17
C ARG A 179 2.83 -6.69 15.67
N LEU A 180 4.04 -6.71 15.13
CA LEU A 180 4.30 -6.94 13.71
C LEU A 180 3.98 -8.39 13.30
N GLU A 181 4.30 -9.37 14.14
CA GLU A 181 3.95 -10.78 13.90
C GLU A 181 2.42 -10.98 13.84
N LEU A 182 1.65 -10.29 14.68
CA LEU A 182 0.19 -10.32 14.61
C LEU A 182 -0.35 -9.69 13.32
N LYS A 183 0.20 -8.54 12.91
CA LYS A 183 -0.18 -7.90 11.65
C LYS A 183 0.13 -8.77 10.44
N LEU A 184 1.31 -9.38 10.41
CA LEU A 184 1.71 -10.32 9.36
C LEU A 184 0.70 -11.47 9.24
N LYS A 185 0.35 -12.11 10.36
CA LYS A 185 -0.63 -13.20 10.38
C LYS A 185 -2.03 -12.75 9.92
N SER A 186 -2.43 -11.51 10.18
CA SER A 186 -3.69 -10.95 9.65
C SER A 186 -3.62 -10.78 8.13
N CYS A 187 -2.57 -10.11 7.64
CA CYS A 187 -2.35 -9.92 6.21
C CYS A 187 -2.26 -11.25 5.45
N GLU A 188 -1.61 -12.27 6.01
CA GLU A 188 -1.53 -13.60 5.41
C GLU A 188 -2.89 -14.29 5.31
N LYS A 189 -3.78 -14.11 6.30
CA LYS A 189 -5.14 -14.62 6.25
C LYS A 189 -5.95 -13.90 5.18
N GLU A 190 -5.90 -12.57 5.16
CA GLU A 190 -6.59 -11.76 4.14
C GLU A 190 -6.11 -12.10 2.73
N LEU A 191 -4.81 -12.32 2.53
CA LEU A 191 -4.25 -12.73 1.24
C LEU A 191 -4.79 -14.10 0.79
N LYS A 192 -4.88 -15.07 1.72
CA LYS A 192 -5.46 -16.40 1.44
C LYS A 192 -6.94 -16.30 1.06
N ASP A 193 -7.70 -15.48 1.79
CA ASP A 193 -9.12 -15.27 1.51
C ASP A 193 -9.33 -14.62 0.14
N VAL A 194 -8.51 -13.62 -0.21
CA VAL A 194 -8.56 -12.97 -1.53
C VAL A 194 -8.12 -13.93 -2.64
N SER A 195 -7.08 -14.73 -2.43
CA SER A 195 -6.64 -15.76 -3.38
C SER A 195 -7.77 -16.74 -3.67
N LEU A 196 -8.44 -17.23 -2.63
CA LEU A 196 -9.55 -18.17 -2.77
C LEU A 196 -10.74 -17.54 -3.51
N ARG A 197 -11.09 -16.27 -3.22
CA ARG A 197 -12.13 -15.55 -3.97
C ARG A 197 -11.75 -15.37 -5.43
N ASN A 198 -10.49 -15.07 -5.73
CA ASN A 198 -10.02 -14.93 -7.11
C ASN A 198 -10.12 -16.28 -7.85
N GLU A 199 -9.65 -17.37 -7.24
CA GLU A 199 -9.77 -18.73 -7.80
C GLU A 199 -11.23 -19.12 -8.10
N MET A 200 -12.16 -18.79 -7.20
CA MET A 200 -13.59 -19.02 -7.41
C MET A 200 -14.12 -18.19 -8.60
N SER A 201 -13.79 -16.90 -8.66
CA SER A 201 -14.20 -16.04 -9.78
C SER A 201 -13.60 -16.47 -11.13
N GLU A 202 -12.36 -16.97 -11.13
CA GLU A 202 -11.70 -17.52 -12.31
C GLU A 202 -12.33 -18.85 -12.75
N ALA A 203 -12.81 -19.67 -11.81
CA ALA A 203 -13.57 -20.88 -12.11
C ALA A 203 -14.92 -20.53 -12.76
N GLU A 204 -15.69 -19.62 -12.17
CA GLU A 204 -16.97 -19.16 -12.73
C GLU A 204 -16.79 -18.56 -14.13
N LEU A 205 -15.76 -17.75 -14.34
CA LEU A 205 -15.45 -17.17 -15.65
C LEU A 205 -15.09 -18.24 -16.69
N ARG A 206 -14.38 -19.30 -16.28
CA ARG A 206 -14.08 -20.44 -17.15
C ARG A 206 -15.36 -21.19 -17.55
N ASP A 207 -16.26 -21.42 -16.60
CA ASP A 207 -17.54 -22.09 -16.86
C ASP A 207 -18.41 -21.27 -17.81
N VAL A 208 -18.53 -19.96 -17.58
CA VAL A 208 -19.26 -19.05 -18.49
C VAL A 208 -18.64 -19.04 -19.88
N LYS A 209 -17.30 -18.97 -20.00
CA LYS A 209 -16.60 -19.03 -21.29
C LYS A 209 -16.86 -20.37 -22.01
N GLN A 210 -16.85 -21.48 -21.29
CA GLN A 210 -17.14 -22.81 -21.86
C GLN A 210 -18.60 -22.92 -22.30
N ASN A 211 -19.55 -22.40 -21.51
CA ASN A 211 -20.97 -22.38 -21.83
C ASN A 211 -21.27 -21.49 -23.04
N LEU A 212 -20.70 -20.29 -23.11
CA LEU A 212 -20.82 -19.43 -24.28
C LEU A 212 -20.14 -20.05 -25.51
N GLY A 213 -18.97 -20.67 -25.34
CA GLY A 213 -18.28 -21.37 -26.42
C GLY A 213 -19.05 -22.57 -26.97
N THR A 214 -19.72 -23.34 -26.11
CA THR A 214 -20.59 -24.45 -26.55
C THR A 214 -21.83 -23.93 -27.27
N ARG A 215 -22.49 -22.88 -26.75
CA ARG A 215 -23.62 -22.22 -27.42
C ARG A 215 -23.23 -21.63 -28.77
N LEU A 216 -22.09 -20.96 -28.84
CA LEU A 216 -21.56 -20.41 -30.09
C LEU A 216 -21.31 -21.54 -31.10
N ARG A 217 -20.59 -22.60 -30.71
CA ARG A 217 -20.38 -23.77 -31.59
C ARG A 217 -21.68 -24.42 -32.03
N ALA A 218 -22.68 -24.52 -31.16
CA ALA A 218 -24.00 -25.06 -31.51
C ALA A 218 -24.72 -24.16 -32.52
N ALA A 219 -24.70 -22.84 -32.32
CA ALA A 219 -25.25 -21.87 -33.26
C ALA A 219 -24.50 -21.91 -34.60
N THR A 220 -23.17 -21.90 -34.60
CA THR A 220 -22.34 -22.01 -35.81
C THR A 220 -22.61 -23.32 -36.55
N ARG A 221 -22.69 -24.47 -35.85
CA ARG A 221 -23.06 -25.74 -36.48
C ARG A 221 -24.46 -25.69 -37.09
N THR A 222 -25.41 -25.07 -36.40
CA THR A 222 -26.77 -24.90 -36.92
C THR A 222 -26.73 -24.05 -38.21
N ILE A 223 -25.98 -22.96 -38.21
CA ILE A 223 -25.75 -22.08 -39.38
C ILE A 223 -25.02 -22.83 -40.50
N GLU A 224 -24.02 -23.67 -40.22
CA GLU A 224 -23.33 -24.45 -41.24
C GLU A 224 -24.22 -25.55 -41.82
N GLN A 225 -25.02 -26.21 -40.98
CA GLN A 225 -25.97 -27.24 -41.40
C GLN A 225 -27.14 -26.66 -42.21
N THR A 226 -27.60 -25.46 -41.87
CA THR A 226 -28.62 -24.73 -42.66
C THR A 226 -28.03 -24.00 -43.86
N GLY A 227 -26.82 -23.46 -43.74
CA GLY A 227 -26.07 -22.74 -44.78
C GLY A 227 -25.44 -23.65 -45.84
N ARG A 228 -25.35 -24.97 -45.60
CA ARG A 228 -25.09 -25.97 -46.65
C ARG A 228 -26.30 -26.28 -47.52
N ARG A 229 -27.47 -25.67 -47.27
CA ARG A 229 -28.49 -25.49 -48.32
C ARG A 229 -28.19 -24.21 -49.10
N VAL A 230 -27.04 -24.19 -49.78
CA VAL A 230 -26.92 -23.37 -50.98
C VAL A 230 -27.83 -24.06 -52.01
N CYS A 231 -29.08 -23.62 -52.05
CA CYS A 231 -29.98 -23.94 -53.15
C CYS A 231 -29.31 -23.48 -54.44
N PRO A 232 -28.94 -24.38 -55.38
CA PRO A 232 -28.73 -23.99 -56.74
C PRO A 232 -30.09 -23.55 -57.26
N GLY A 233 -30.24 -22.25 -57.52
CA GLY A 233 -31.34 -21.65 -58.27
C GLY A 233 -32.73 -22.20 -57.95
N ASP A 234 -33.40 -21.64 -56.95
CA ASP A 234 -34.83 -21.36 -57.05
C ASP A 234 -35.26 -20.46 -55.89
N GLY A 235 -35.69 -19.25 -56.24
CA GLY A 235 -36.04 -18.16 -55.33
C GLY A 235 -37.34 -18.40 -54.56
N ARG A 236 -37.39 -19.43 -53.70
CA ARG A 236 -38.58 -19.75 -52.90
C ARG A 236 -38.33 -20.30 -51.50
N ALA A 237 -37.27 -19.85 -50.82
CA ALA A 237 -37.06 -20.17 -49.40
C ALA A 237 -36.96 -18.91 -48.53
N CYS A 238 -38.03 -18.09 -48.51
CA CYS A 238 -38.32 -17.21 -47.39
C CYS A 238 -38.87 -18.06 -46.23
N GLY A 239 -37.96 -18.65 -45.44
CA GLY A 239 -38.30 -19.33 -44.17
C GLY A 239 -38.13 -18.42 -42.95
N LEU A 240 -37.84 -17.15 -43.18
CA LEU A 240 -37.90 -16.07 -42.21
C LEU A 240 -38.75 -14.98 -42.87
N ASP A 241 -39.88 -14.64 -42.27
CA ASP A 241 -40.77 -13.54 -42.67
C ASP A 241 -40.08 -12.18 -42.43
N VAL A 242 -38.93 -11.97 -43.07
CA VAL A 242 -38.31 -10.65 -43.19
C VAL A 242 -38.20 -10.39 -44.68
N PRO A 243 -38.99 -9.46 -45.24
CA PRO A 243 -38.81 -9.05 -46.62
C PRO A 243 -37.40 -8.48 -46.76
N VAL A 244 -36.53 -9.21 -47.47
CA VAL A 244 -35.23 -8.68 -47.89
C VAL A 244 -35.55 -7.64 -48.95
N THR A 245 -35.65 -6.37 -48.55
CA THR A 245 -35.76 -5.26 -49.48
C THR A 245 -34.53 -5.30 -50.37
N THR A 246 -34.75 -5.51 -51.66
CA THR A 246 -33.64 -5.43 -52.63
C THR A 246 -33.22 -3.96 -52.69
N GLY A 247 -31.91 -3.66 -52.79
CA GLY A 247 -31.42 -2.27 -52.84
C GLY A 247 -32.07 -1.41 -53.94
N ALA A 248 -32.62 -2.03 -54.99
CA ALA A 248 -33.44 -1.37 -55.99
C ALA A 248 -34.79 -0.85 -55.43
N GLN A 249 -35.49 -1.63 -54.60
CA GLN A 249 -36.74 -1.20 -53.95
C GLN A 249 -36.48 -0.06 -52.97
N GLU A 250 -35.38 -0.10 -52.23
CA GLU A 250 -34.96 0.97 -51.31
C GLU A 250 -34.69 2.28 -52.07
N SER A 251 -34.01 2.22 -53.21
CA SER A 251 -33.79 3.40 -54.05
C SER A 251 -35.09 3.97 -54.63
N GLY A 252 -36.05 3.10 -54.98
CA GLY A 252 -37.36 3.51 -55.48
C GLY A 252 -38.21 4.20 -54.40
N VAL A 253 -38.27 3.62 -53.19
CA VAL A 253 -38.99 4.22 -52.06
C VAL A 253 -38.36 5.55 -51.66
N ARG A 254 -37.04 5.64 -51.62
CA ARG A 254 -36.34 6.90 -51.34
C ARG A 254 -36.67 7.97 -52.38
N ALA A 255 -36.69 7.62 -53.66
CA ALA A 255 -37.06 8.56 -54.72
C ALA A 255 -38.49 9.09 -54.55
N LEU A 256 -39.44 8.22 -54.18
CA LEU A 256 -40.82 8.62 -53.91
C LEU A 256 -40.94 9.52 -52.67
N LEU A 257 -40.20 9.22 -51.60
CA LEU A 257 -40.17 10.07 -50.39
C LEU A 257 -39.58 11.46 -50.67
N CYS A 258 -38.56 11.56 -51.54
CA CYS A 258 -38.02 12.84 -52.00
C CYS A 258 -39.06 13.62 -52.80
N GLN A 259 -39.74 12.97 -53.76
CA GLN A 259 -40.81 13.62 -54.54
C GLN A 259 -41.93 14.15 -53.65
N LEU A 260 -42.33 13.39 -52.64
CA LEU A 260 -43.36 13.82 -51.70
C LEU A 260 -42.88 14.99 -50.80
N ALA A 261 -41.57 15.07 -50.49
CA ALA A 261 -41.00 16.22 -49.77
C ALA A 261 -41.06 17.53 -50.56
N GLU A 262 -40.99 17.44 -51.89
CA GLU A 262 -41.12 18.59 -52.79
C GLU A 262 -42.59 19.00 -52.99
N LEU A 263 -43.48 18.02 -53.16
CA LEU A 263 -44.90 18.27 -53.43
C LEU A 263 -45.71 18.73 -52.21
N LEU A 264 -45.31 18.34 -51.00
CA LEU A 264 -46.10 18.63 -49.79
C LEU A 264 -46.12 20.13 -49.45
N PRO A 265 -45.00 20.89 -49.48
CA PRO A 265 -45.03 22.34 -49.33
C PRO A 265 -45.80 23.05 -50.44
N GLU A 266 -45.71 22.56 -51.69
CA GLU A 266 -46.50 23.11 -52.80
C GLU A 266 -48.00 22.95 -52.57
N ALA A 267 -48.43 21.77 -52.10
CA ALA A 267 -49.82 21.50 -51.74
C ALA A 267 -50.28 22.31 -50.52
N GLY A 268 -49.44 22.43 -49.48
CA GLY A 268 -49.70 23.24 -48.31
C GLY A 268 -49.87 24.72 -48.65
N GLN A 269 -49.01 25.26 -49.52
CA GLN A 269 -49.11 26.62 -50.02
C GLN A 269 -50.37 26.83 -50.89
N ALA A 270 -50.71 25.87 -51.75
CA ALA A 270 -51.94 25.94 -52.54
C ALA A 270 -53.18 25.96 -51.65
N LEU A 271 -53.27 25.08 -50.64
CA LEU A 271 -54.37 25.06 -49.68
C LEU A 271 -54.42 26.33 -48.83
N SER A 272 -53.28 26.84 -48.39
CA SER A 272 -53.19 28.10 -47.66
C SER A 272 -53.73 29.27 -48.50
N SER A 273 -53.35 29.33 -49.78
CA SER A 273 -53.84 30.35 -50.71
C SER A 273 -55.34 30.26 -50.95
N LEU A 274 -55.90 29.05 -51.04
CA LEU A 274 -57.34 28.82 -51.18
C LEU A 274 -58.12 29.34 -49.97
N HIS A 275 -57.68 28.98 -48.76
CA HIS A 275 -58.30 29.42 -47.51
C HIS A 275 -58.19 30.95 -47.37
N THR A 276 -57.01 31.52 -47.64
CA THR A 276 -56.80 32.98 -47.58
C THR A 276 -57.65 33.72 -48.62
N TYR A 277 -57.80 33.17 -49.83
CA TYR A 277 -58.70 33.72 -50.85
C TYR A 277 -60.16 33.66 -50.40
N SER A 278 -60.60 32.53 -49.84
CA SER A 278 -61.96 32.38 -49.32
C SER A 278 -62.23 33.34 -48.16
N GLU A 279 -61.26 33.56 -47.27
CA GLU A 279 -61.32 34.53 -46.18
C GLU A 279 -61.50 35.96 -46.70
N GLN A 280 -60.71 36.36 -47.70
CA GLN A 280 -60.83 37.68 -48.34
C GLN A 280 -62.22 37.87 -48.95
N ARG A 281 -62.75 36.85 -49.64
CA ARG A 281 -64.10 36.86 -50.21
C ARG A 281 -65.17 37.02 -49.14
N VAL A 282 -65.08 36.28 -48.04
CA VAL A 282 -66.02 36.38 -46.90
C VAL A 282 -65.93 37.76 -46.24
N ARG A 283 -64.74 38.33 -46.06
CA ARG A 283 -64.58 39.68 -45.51
C ARG A 283 -65.16 40.78 -46.40
N LEU A 284 -65.07 40.65 -47.72
CA LEU A 284 -65.74 41.57 -48.65
C LEU A 284 -67.28 41.49 -48.52
N LEU A 285 -67.83 40.30 -48.31
CA LEU A 285 -69.27 40.11 -48.05
C LEU A 285 -69.71 40.70 -46.70
N LEU A 286 -68.86 40.57 -45.67
CA LEU A 286 -69.07 41.20 -44.37
C LEU A 286 -69.08 42.73 -44.46
N ALA A 287 -68.18 43.31 -45.25
CA ALA A 287 -68.10 44.77 -45.44
C ALA A 287 -69.32 45.37 -46.16
N THR A 288 -70.07 44.56 -46.92
CA THR A 288 -71.23 45.01 -47.72
C THR A 288 -72.58 44.73 -47.07
N THR A 289 -72.64 43.97 -45.96
CA THR A 289 -73.88 43.51 -45.33
C THR A 289 -74.15 44.22 -43.98
N SER A 290 -75.32 44.85 -43.83
CA SER A 290 -75.75 45.58 -42.62
C SER A 290 -76.47 44.73 -41.54
N GLY A 291 -76.52 43.41 -41.70
CA GLY A 291 -77.19 42.47 -40.79
C GLY A 291 -76.28 41.86 -39.70
N PRO A 292 -76.78 40.91 -38.87
CA PRO A 292 -75.98 40.29 -37.80
C PRO A 292 -74.82 39.46 -38.36
N GLN A 293 -73.59 39.96 -38.20
CA GLN A 293 -72.36 39.43 -38.82
C GLN A 293 -71.72 38.23 -38.07
N GLY A 294 -72.31 37.77 -36.97
CA GLY A 294 -71.66 36.84 -36.03
C GLY A 294 -71.13 35.53 -36.64
N PRO A 295 -71.94 34.74 -37.38
CA PRO A 295 -71.49 33.46 -37.94
C PRO A 295 -70.45 33.61 -39.06
N LEU A 296 -70.61 34.60 -39.94
CA LEU A 296 -69.68 34.87 -41.05
C LEU A 296 -68.33 35.42 -40.54
N LEU A 297 -68.35 36.23 -39.47
CA LEU A 297 -67.13 36.71 -38.82
C LEU A 297 -66.33 35.53 -38.23
N ARG A 298 -66.99 34.61 -37.52
CA ARG A 298 -66.36 33.39 -37.01
C ARG A 298 -65.81 32.49 -38.11
N PHE A 299 -66.51 32.39 -39.24
CA PHE A 299 -66.00 31.66 -40.41
C PHE A 299 -64.71 32.28 -40.96
N ALA A 300 -64.66 33.61 -41.11
CA ALA A 300 -63.45 34.31 -41.53
C ALA A 300 -62.28 34.14 -40.52
N GLU A 301 -62.57 34.16 -39.21
CA GLU A 301 -61.57 33.88 -38.17
C GLU A 301 -61.02 32.44 -38.24
N HIS A 302 -61.89 31.46 -38.49
CA HIS A 302 -61.47 30.07 -38.68
C HIS A 302 -60.64 29.90 -39.96
N LEU A 303 -61.01 30.54 -41.07
CA LEU A 303 -60.22 30.52 -42.31
C LEU A 303 -58.84 31.18 -42.14
N HIS A 304 -58.76 32.28 -41.38
CA HIS A 304 -57.50 32.94 -41.07
C HIS A 304 -56.53 32.07 -40.26
N SER A 305 -57.06 31.11 -39.50
CA SER A 305 -56.27 30.20 -38.67
C SER A 305 -55.66 29.03 -39.47
N ASN A 306 -55.87 28.96 -40.79
CA ASN A 306 -55.42 27.89 -41.69
C ASN A 306 -53.92 27.55 -41.59
N VAL A 307 -53.04 28.55 -41.56
CA VAL A 307 -51.58 28.37 -41.56
C VAL A 307 -51.13 27.57 -40.34
N SER A 308 -51.74 27.82 -39.18
CA SER A 308 -51.44 27.11 -37.93
C SER A 308 -51.74 25.61 -37.97
N HIS A 309 -52.58 25.17 -38.91
CA HIS A 309 -52.94 23.77 -39.09
C HIS A 309 -52.20 23.09 -40.25
N LEU A 310 -51.75 23.86 -41.25
CA LEU A 310 -51.00 23.36 -42.41
C LEU A 310 -49.49 23.25 -42.14
N GLN A 311 -48.90 24.25 -41.49
CA GLN A 311 -47.45 24.30 -41.20
C GLN A 311 -46.95 23.06 -40.40
N PRO A 312 -47.66 22.55 -39.37
CA PRO A 312 -47.22 21.37 -38.64
C PRO A 312 -47.16 20.09 -39.49
N ILE A 313 -47.90 20.01 -40.60
CA ILE A 313 -47.87 18.85 -41.51
C ILE A 313 -46.56 18.85 -42.29
N GLU A 314 -46.16 20.01 -42.81
CA GLU A 314 -44.90 20.18 -43.55
C GLU A 314 -43.69 19.89 -42.66
N GLU A 315 -43.67 20.45 -41.44
CA GLU A 315 -42.60 20.24 -40.47
C GLU A 315 -42.50 18.78 -40.01
N ALA A 316 -43.63 18.12 -39.72
CA ALA A 316 -43.65 16.72 -39.31
C ALA A 316 -43.18 15.78 -40.44
N TYR A 317 -43.52 16.08 -41.69
CA TYR A 317 -43.06 15.29 -42.83
C TYR A 317 -41.56 15.49 -43.09
N GLN A 318 -41.05 16.71 -42.98
CA GLN A 318 -39.60 16.98 -43.11
C GLN A 318 -38.80 16.26 -42.03
N SER A 319 -39.28 16.27 -40.78
CA SER A 319 -38.67 15.52 -39.68
C SER A 319 -38.68 14.01 -39.94
N TYR A 320 -39.79 13.47 -40.46
CA TYR A 320 -39.89 12.08 -40.87
C TYR A 320 -38.91 11.74 -42.01
N PHE A 321 -38.84 12.59 -43.04
CA PHE A 321 -37.96 12.41 -44.18
C PHE A 321 -36.48 12.42 -43.76
N ASP A 322 -36.07 13.36 -42.91
CA ASP A 322 -34.70 13.41 -42.39
C ASP A 322 -34.34 12.16 -41.56
N ALA A 323 -35.24 11.69 -40.70
CA ALA A 323 -35.03 10.49 -39.89
C ALA A 323 -34.90 9.22 -40.75
N VAL A 324 -35.80 9.03 -41.71
CA VAL A 324 -35.81 7.82 -42.57
C VAL A 324 -34.64 7.81 -43.55
N CYS A 325 -34.26 8.96 -44.10
CA CYS A 325 -33.20 9.03 -45.11
C CYS A 325 -31.78 9.10 -44.52
N ARG A 326 -31.57 9.68 -43.32
CA ARG A 326 -30.23 9.82 -42.71
C ARG A 326 -29.79 8.60 -41.90
N ASP A 327 -30.69 7.95 -41.16
CA ASP A 327 -30.31 6.88 -40.21
C ASP A 327 -30.24 5.48 -40.86
N GLY A 328 -30.54 5.34 -42.15
CA GLY A 328 -30.38 4.09 -42.90
C GLY A 328 -31.23 2.91 -42.40
N LEU A 329 -32.12 3.16 -41.45
CA LEU A 329 -33.00 2.17 -40.86
C LEU A 329 -34.31 2.14 -41.65
N TYR A 330 -34.35 1.34 -42.71
CA TYR A 330 -35.63 0.86 -43.26
C TYR A 330 -36.24 -0.19 -42.32
N LEU A 331 -36.52 0.18 -41.07
CA LEU A 331 -37.47 -0.59 -40.28
C LEU A 331 -38.86 -0.15 -40.72
N LEU A 332 -39.58 -1.08 -41.34
CA LEU A 332 -41.01 -1.00 -41.63
C LEU A 332 -41.89 -0.88 -40.36
N ASP A 333 -41.30 -0.84 -39.17
CA ASP A 333 -42.00 -0.52 -37.93
C ASP A 333 -42.13 1.00 -37.85
N GLY A 334 -43.09 1.56 -38.60
CA GLY A 334 -43.39 2.99 -38.71
C GLY A 334 -42.99 3.79 -37.48
N GLY A 335 -41.77 4.32 -37.50
CA GLY A 335 -41.09 4.82 -36.31
C GLY A 335 -41.84 5.97 -35.64
N PRO A 336 -41.35 6.45 -34.47
CA PRO A 336 -41.99 7.53 -33.71
C PRO A 336 -42.25 8.82 -34.53
N ALA A 337 -41.57 8.98 -35.66
CA ALA A 337 -41.77 10.09 -36.59
C ALA A 337 -43.10 10.02 -37.39
N LEU A 338 -43.61 8.82 -37.71
CA LEU A 338 -44.87 8.69 -38.47
C LEU A 338 -46.09 9.05 -37.62
N GLU A 339 -46.05 8.77 -36.31
CA GLU A 339 -47.10 9.14 -35.37
C GLU A 339 -47.35 10.66 -35.38
N GLN A 340 -46.27 11.46 -35.38
CA GLN A 340 -46.34 12.91 -35.39
C GLN A 340 -46.98 13.45 -36.68
N LEU A 341 -46.62 12.88 -37.83
CA LEU A 341 -47.23 13.23 -39.11
C LEU A 341 -48.72 12.87 -39.15
N SER A 342 -49.08 11.66 -38.68
CA SER A 342 -50.48 11.21 -38.64
C SER A 342 -51.34 12.11 -37.75
N LEU A 343 -50.78 12.57 -36.63
CA LEU A 343 -51.43 13.49 -35.70
C LEU A 343 -51.62 14.88 -36.34
N ALA A 344 -50.64 15.40 -37.07
CA ALA A 344 -50.73 16.68 -37.77
C ALA A 344 -51.83 16.65 -38.85
N VAL A 345 -51.86 15.60 -39.67
CA VAL A 345 -52.91 15.42 -40.70
C VAL A 345 -54.30 15.27 -40.06
N SER A 346 -54.41 14.52 -38.96
CA SER A 346 -55.68 14.35 -38.23
C SER A 346 -56.19 15.67 -37.64
N LYS A 347 -55.28 16.52 -37.12
CA LYS A 347 -55.63 17.86 -36.63
C LYS A 347 -56.15 18.75 -37.76
N TYR A 348 -55.56 18.69 -38.95
CA TYR A 348 -56.04 19.43 -40.11
C TYR A 348 -57.39 18.91 -40.63
N ALA A 349 -57.61 17.59 -40.64
CA ALA A 349 -58.92 17.03 -40.97
C ALA A 349 -60.01 17.47 -39.97
N CYS A 350 -59.69 17.51 -38.67
CA CYS A 350 -60.58 18.06 -37.65
C CYS A 350 -60.86 19.55 -37.86
N TYR A 351 -59.85 20.33 -38.25
CA TYR A 351 -60.01 21.73 -38.65
C TYR A 351 -60.96 21.89 -39.86
N LEU A 352 -60.80 21.09 -40.91
CA LEU A 352 -61.71 21.11 -42.06
C LEU A 352 -63.15 20.75 -41.66
N ASN A 353 -63.34 19.79 -40.75
CA ASN A 353 -64.66 19.46 -40.21
C ASN A 353 -65.29 20.61 -39.41
N LYS A 354 -64.49 21.50 -38.80
CA LYS A 354 -65.01 22.72 -38.15
C LYS A 354 -65.44 23.79 -39.16
N LEU A 355 -64.84 23.82 -40.35
CA LEU A 355 -65.21 24.73 -41.44
C LEU A 355 -66.47 24.25 -42.18
N LEU A 356 -66.71 22.94 -42.23
CA LEU A 356 -67.78 22.31 -43.01
C LEU A 356 -69.20 22.86 -42.74
N PRO A 357 -69.61 23.12 -41.47
CA PRO A 357 -70.92 23.71 -41.19
C PRO A 357 -71.14 25.09 -41.83
N TYR A 358 -70.07 25.86 -42.09
CA TYR A 358 -70.17 27.18 -42.69
C TYR A 358 -70.18 27.17 -44.22
N VAL A 359 -69.79 26.03 -44.83
CA VAL A 359 -69.76 25.83 -46.30
C VAL A 359 -71.02 25.09 -46.77
N ALA A 360 -71.65 24.30 -45.91
CA ALA A 360 -72.86 23.52 -46.20
C ALA A 360 -74.18 24.25 -45.87
N LEU A 361 -74.11 25.54 -45.54
CA LEU A 361 -75.22 26.47 -45.29
C LEU A 361 -75.36 27.40 -46.49
#